data_AF-A0A0P7XHM2-F1
#
_entry.id   AF-A0A0P7XHM2-F1
#
_cell.length_a   1.000
_cell.length_b   1.000
_cell.length_c   1.000
_cell.angle_alpha   90.00
_cell.angle_beta   90.00
_cell.angle_gamma   90.00
#
_symmetry.space_group_name_H-M   'P 1'
#
loop_
_entity.id
_entity.type
_entity.pdbx_description
1 polymer ?
#
loop_
_entity_poly.entity_id
_entity_poly.type
_entity_poly.pdbx_seq_one_letter_code
_entity_poly.pdbx_strand_id
1 'polypeptide(L)'
;MARRLIIPVLAAAALGACGPDVPALDARIGAEARAADFPDLVPLGPLLAGVDAIPPREAAPEGASLEARTADLRRRAAALRALPL
;
A
#
# COMPACT_ATOMS: atom_id res chain seq x y z
N MET A 1 -20.18 -21.61 22.44
CA MET A 1 -20.55 -21.65 21.01
C MET A 1 -20.20 -20.36 20.28
N ALA A 2 -20.49 -19.17 20.82
CA ALA A 2 -20.18 -17.87 20.17
C ALA A 2 -18.72 -17.71 19.70
N ARG A 3 -17.74 -18.14 20.50
CA ARG A 3 -16.29 -18.02 20.17
C ARG A 3 -15.85 -18.82 18.95
N ARG A 4 -16.54 -19.91 18.58
CA ARG A 4 -16.20 -20.73 17.40
C ARG A 4 -16.67 -20.11 16.09
N LEU A 5 -17.64 -19.20 16.15
CA LEU A 5 -18.16 -18.47 14.98
C LEU A 5 -17.39 -17.19 14.68
N ILE A 6 -16.58 -16.67 15.61
CA ILE A 6 -15.84 -15.41 15.43
C ILE A 6 -14.76 -15.55 14.34
N ILE A 7 -14.03 -16.66 14.33
CA ILE A 7 -12.92 -16.89 13.37
C ILE A 7 -13.41 -16.92 11.91
N PRO A 8 -14.43 -17.73 11.54
CA PRO A 8 -14.90 -17.74 10.15
C PRO A 8 -15.54 -16.41 9.72
N VAL A 9 -16.20 -15.70 10.64
CA VAL A 9 -16.78 -14.37 10.36
C VAL A 9 -15.68 -13.34 10.11
N LEU A 10 -14.61 -13.35 10.92
CA LEU A 10 -13.47 -12.43 10.74
C LEU A 10 -12.71 -12.73 9.44
N ALA A 11 -12.54 -14.01 9.09
CA ALA A 11 -11.91 -14.43 7.85
C ALA A 11 -12.73 -14.01 6.61
N ALA A 12 -14.06 -14.17 6.66
CA ALA A 12 -14.95 -13.70 5.60
C ALA A 12 -14.92 -12.17 5.45
N ALA A 13 -14.89 -11.43 6.57
CA ALA A 13 -14.76 -9.97 6.54
C ALA A 13 -13.42 -9.49 5.96
N ALA A 14 -12.31 -10.18 6.28
CA ALA A 14 -10.99 -9.87 5.74
C ALA A 14 -10.90 -10.11 4.22
N LEU A 15 -11.58 -11.14 3.71
CA LEU A 15 -11.65 -11.43 2.27
C LEU A 15 -12.52 -10.42 1.52
N GLY A 16 -13.61 -9.94 2.13
CA GLY A 16 -14.47 -8.89 1.54
C GLY A 16 -13.79 -7.52 1.43
N ALA A 17 -12.83 -7.21 2.31
CA ALA A 17 -12.05 -5.97 2.27
C ALA A 17 -11.04 -5.92 1.11
N CYS A 18 -10.74 -7.06 0.47
CA CYS A 18 -9.95 -7.13 -0.76
C CYS A 18 -10.83 -7.22 -2.02
N GLY A 19 -12.13 -7.00 -1.89
CA GLY A 19 -13.13 -7.04 -2.95
C GLY A 19 -13.16 -5.79 -3.84
N PRO A 20 -13.90 -5.82 -4.96
CA PRO A 20 -13.78 -4.91 -6.11
C PRO A 20 -14.45 -3.55 -5.89
N ASP A 21 -14.51 -3.06 -4.65
CA ASP A 21 -15.08 -1.76 -4.30
C ASP A 21 -14.12 -0.62 -4.66
N VAL A 22 -13.50 -0.74 -5.85
CA VAL A 22 -12.85 0.38 -6.50
C VAL A 22 -13.97 1.30 -6.98
N PRO A 23 -14.04 2.55 -6.48
CA PRO A 23 -15.05 3.48 -6.94
C PRO A 23 -14.92 3.60 -8.46
N ALA A 24 -16.04 3.53 -9.18
CA ALA A 24 -16.05 3.67 -10.63
C ALA A 24 -15.44 5.03 -11.01
N LEU A 25 -14.15 5.03 -11.35
CA LEU A 25 -13.38 6.25 -11.58
C LEU A 25 -13.92 7.01 -12.79
N ASP A 26 -14.41 6.28 -13.78
CA ASP A 26 -15.03 6.85 -14.99
C ASP A 26 -16.26 7.71 -14.66
N ALA A 27 -17.03 7.31 -13.64
CA ALA A 27 -18.19 8.07 -13.17
C ALA A 27 -17.78 9.36 -12.43
N ARG A 28 -16.52 9.47 -11.99
CA ARG A 28 -15.96 10.65 -11.31
C ARG A 28 -15.31 11.64 -12.27
N ILE A 29 -15.05 11.26 -13.51
CA ILE A 29 -14.55 12.18 -14.54
C ILE A 29 -15.75 12.96 -15.08
N GLY A 30 -15.75 14.30 -14.93
CA GLY A 30 -16.82 15.17 -15.41
C GLY A 30 -16.93 15.21 -16.94
N ALA A 31 -18.07 15.67 -17.45
CA ALA A 31 -18.28 15.82 -18.90
C ALA A 31 -17.26 16.77 -19.55
N GLU A 32 -16.91 17.85 -18.85
CA GLU A 32 -15.88 18.80 -19.25
C GLU A 32 -14.51 18.13 -19.41
N ALA A 33 -14.05 17.39 -18.40
CA ALA A 33 -12.76 16.71 -18.43
C ALA A 33 -12.67 15.62 -19.52
N ARG A 34 -13.81 15.03 -19.93
CA ARG A 34 -13.85 14.07 -21.06
C ARG A 34 -13.82 14.75 -22.42
N ALA A 35 -14.28 15.99 -22.51
CA ALA A 35 -14.31 16.78 -23.74
C ALA A 35 -13.07 17.66 -23.91
N ALA A 36 -12.25 17.80 -22.87
CA ALA A 36 -11.01 18.55 -22.92
C ALA A 36 -9.97 17.87 -23.83
N ASP A 37 -9.18 18.70 -24.50
CA ASP A 37 -8.02 18.22 -25.24
C ASP A 37 -6.99 17.59 -24.29
N PHE A 38 -6.14 16.73 -24.85
CA PHE A 38 -5.04 16.14 -24.10
C PHE A 38 -4.08 17.26 -23.64
N PRO A 39 -3.60 17.24 -22.38
CA PRO A 39 -2.73 18.30 -21.88
C PRO A 39 -1.37 18.29 -22.60
N ASP A 40 -0.78 19.46 -22.72
CA ASP A 40 0.59 19.59 -23.22
C ASP A 40 1.57 18.88 -22.28
N LEU A 41 2.46 18.08 -22.86
CA LEU A 41 3.50 17.39 -22.11
C LEU A 41 4.57 18.38 -21.67
N VAL A 42 4.87 18.40 -20.37
CA VAL A 42 5.98 19.20 -19.83
C VAL A 42 7.31 18.56 -20.25
N PRO A 43 8.27 19.33 -20.81
CA PRO A 43 9.57 18.81 -21.17
C PRO A 43 10.31 18.22 -19.97
N LEU A 44 10.77 16.97 -20.09
CA LEU A 44 11.47 16.28 -19.01
C LEU A 44 12.88 16.83 -18.76
N GLY A 45 13.57 17.36 -19.78
CA GLY A 45 14.97 17.81 -19.66
C GLY A 45 15.22 18.77 -18.49
N PRO A 46 14.48 19.89 -18.36
CA PRO A 46 14.59 20.80 -17.22
C PRO A 46 14.30 20.16 -15.87
N LEU A 47 13.36 19.20 -15.81
CA LEU A 47 13.03 18.48 -14.58
C LEU A 47 14.14 17.50 -14.17
N LEU A 48 14.74 16.83 -15.15
CA LEU A 48 15.83 15.87 -14.94
C LEU A 48 17.15 16.56 -14.56
N ALA A 49 17.38 17.79 -15.01
CA ALA A 49 18.58 18.56 -14.70
C ALA A 49 18.77 18.82 -13.18
N GLY A 50 17.70 18.78 -12.39
CA GLY A 50 17.75 18.97 -10.93
C GLY A 50 17.77 17.67 -10.12
N VAL A 51 17.69 16.50 -10.76
CA VAL A 51 17.57 15.21 -10.04
C VAL A 51 18.80 14.91 -9.20
N ASP A 52 19.99 15.20 -9.71
CA ASP A 52 21.25 14.98 -8.98
C ASP A 52 21.43 15.92 -7.78
N ALA A 53 20.65 17.01 -7.70
CA ALA A 53 20.64 17.93 -6.56
C ALA A 53 19.67 17.50 -5.45
N ILE A 54 18.77 16.55 -5.73
CA ILE A 54 17.89 15.97 -4.72
C ILE A 54 18.71 14.91 -3.98
N PRO A 55 19.00 15.11 -2.67
CA PRO A 55 19.73 14.09 -1.92
C PRO A 55 18.95 12.77 -2.02
N PRO A 56 19.64 11.66 -2.35
CA PRO A 56 19.01 10.35 -2.33
C PRO A 56 18.32 10.16 -1.00
N ARG A 57 17.13 9.56 -1.02
CA ARG A 57 16.43 9.18 0.20
C ARG A 57 17.38 8.39 1.07
N GLU A 58 17.74 8.93 2.24
CA GLU A 58 18.74 8.31 3.09
C GLU A 58 18.20 6.96 3.57
N ALA A 59 18.81 5.88 3.07
CA ALA A 59 18.39 4.52 3.41
C ALA A 59 18.66 4.17 4.88
N ALA A 60 19.51 4.93 5.58
CA ALA A 60 19.90 4.66 6.96
C ALA A 60 18.73 4.74 7.97
N PRO A 61 17.96 5.84 8.06
CA PRO A 61 16.80 5.90 8.96
C PRO A 61 15.70 4.90 8.57
N GLU A 62 15.49 4.66 7.28
CA GLU A 62 14.49 3.70 6.79
C GLU A 62 14.92 2.25 7.07
N GLY A 63 16.21 1.95 6.91
CA GLY A 63 16.81 0.65 7.22
C GLY A 63 16.66 0.28 8.69
N ALA A 64 16.93 1.21 9.62
CA ALA A 64 16.76 0.98 11.05
C ALA A 64 15.31 0.62 11.42
N SER A 65 14.33 1.30 10.80
CA SER A 65 12.90 0.99 10.97
C SER A 65 12.54 -0.40 10.43
N LEU A 66 13.09 -0.77 9.26
CA LEU A 66 12.83 -2.06 8.64
C LEU A 66 13.45 -3.23 9.40
N GLU A 67 14.66 -3.07 9.94
CA GLU A 67 15.32 -4.08 10.78
C GLU A 67 14.53 -4.34 12.07
N ALA A 68 14.10 -3.28 12.75
CA ALA A 68 13.28 -3.39 13.96
C ALA A 68 11.95 -4.11 13.69
N ARG A 69 11.27 -3.77 12.59
CA ARG A 69 10.04 -4.46 12.14
C ARG A 69 10.29 -5.92 11.81
N THR A 70 11.40 -6.22 11.15
CA THR A 70 11.78 -7.59 10.81
C THR A 70 12.04 -8.43 12.07
N ALA A 71 12.69 -7.86 13.08
CA ALA A 71 12.92 -8.53 14.35
C ALA A 71 11.60 -8.84 15.09
N ASP A 72 10.65 -7.90 15.14
CA ASP A 72 9.31 -8.14 15.70
C ASP A 72 8.58 -9.28 15.00
N LEU A 73 8.54 -9.25 13.66
CA LEU A 73 7.86 -10.27 12.87
C LEU A 73 8.47 -11.67 13.09
N ARG A 74 9.81 -11.77 13.13
CA ARG A 74 10.49 -13.04 13.40
C ARG A 74 10.17 -13.57 14.79
N ARG A 75 10.15 -12.71 15.81
CA ARG A 75 9.75 -13.09 17.18
C ARG A 75 8.31 -13.61 17.21
N ARG A 76 7.37 -12.91 16.58
CA ARG A 76 5.95 -13.32 16.52
C ARG A 76 5.78 -14.63 15.77
N ALA A 77 6.49 -14.80 14.65
CA ALA A 77 6.48 -16.05 13.90
C ALA A 77 7.01 -17.24 14.72
N ALA A 78 8.08 -17.04 15.50
CA ALA A 78 8.59 -18.07 16.40
C ALA A 78 7.55 -18.46 17.47
N ALA A 79 6.87 -17.49 18.07
CA ALA A 79 5.80 -17.74 19.03
C ALA A 79 4.64 -18.52 18.40
N LEU A 80 4.21 -18.18 17.19
CA LEU A 80 3.15 -18.89 16.47
C LEU A 80 3.54 -20.34 16.14
N ARG A 81 4.79 -20.59 15.73
CA ARG A 81 5.28 -21.94 15.45
C ARG A 81 5.38 -22.83 16.69
N ALA A 82 5.53 -22.22 17.87
CA ALA A 82 5.59 -22.94 19.13
C ALA A 82 4.20 -23.29 19.70
N LEU A 83 3.11 -22.81 19.10
CA LEU A 83 1.76 -23.19 19.50
C LEU A 83 1.48 -24.63 19.04
N PRO A 84 1.00 -25.51 19.94
CA PRO A 84 0.46 -26.81 19.52
C PRO A 84 -0.83 -26.56 18.74
N LEU A 85 -0.86 -27.00 17.48
CA LEU A 85 -2.05 -26.98 16.62
C LEU A 85 -3.05 -28.05 17.03
#